data_AF-A0A4U9HU67-F1
#
_entry.id   AF-A0A4U9HU67-F1
#
_cell.length_a   1.000
_cell.length_b   1.000
_cell.length_c   1.000
_cell.angle_alpha   90.00
_cell.angle_beta   90.00
_cell.angle_gamma   90.00
#
_symmetry.space_group_name_H-M   'P 1'
#
loop_
_entity.id
_entity.type
_entity.pdbx_description
1 polymer ?
#
loop_
_entity_poly.entity_id
_entity_poly.type
_entity_poly.pdbx_seq_one_letter_code
_entity_poly.pdbx_strand_id
1 'polypeptide(L)'
;MKENNLNREVVVIADDFTGANDAGVSLALSGKKVSVAFQTPFTGDTDALVINSDSRALRASEAAEKLTRYAAEIDAATWLVKKIDSTLRGNPGAEVEALLRISGQRQAIIAPAFPAAGRTTQNGVCLVKGVPVTETEFASDPKTPVRHAHIAAVLAEQTRLNSLAVSPAQLAAALQSDAQLVIVDAQSDDELDQIINAAFACNERPLLVGSAGLCDALARRLARPRQLLAVIGSMSEIAQQQIQRVRSQHNLSTVLIDINDVFSDARAGYQQQIVTALAAGQHCVVHTCADTQARHQIDTLCQQRALSRAALGETISAFLGELTRQVLENTSPAALYVSGGDVAMAVASALNAQGFAIRGQVAQCVPFGRFLGCRWQGPVMTKAGGFGTESTLLEVLHFIEEKMSD
;
A
#
# COMPACT_ATOMS: atom_id res chain seq x y z
N MET A 1 -17.91 27.81 0.25
CA MET A 1 -17.00 27.21 -0.73
C MET A 1 -16.07 26.32 0.06
N LYS A 2 -16.06 25.01 -0.17
CA LYS A 2 -15.07 24.13 0.48
C LYS A 2 -13.71 24.52 -0.08
N GLU A 3 -12.75 24.85 0.77
CA GLU A 3 -11.36 24.99 0.36
C GLU A 3 -10.96 23.71 -0.38
N ASN A 4 -10.55 23.87 -1.62
CA ASN A 4 -10.07 22.79 -2.45
C ASN A 4 -8.74 22.35 -1.84
N ASN A 5 -8.77 21.29 -1.02
CA ASN A 5 -7.56 20.71 -0.45
C ASN A 5 -6.84 19.96 -1.59
N LEU A 6 -6.15 20.71 -2.45
CA LEU A 6 -5.51 20.23 -3.67
C LEU A 6 -4.24 19.41 -3.40
N ASN A 7 -3.82 19.28 -2.14
CA ASN A 7 -2.57 18.62 -1.81
C ASN A 7 -2.72 17.11 -1.97
N ARG A 8 -2.38 16.60 -3.17
CA ARG A 8 -2.47 15.18 -3.51
C ARG A 8 -1.09 14.55 -3.43
N GLU A 9 -1.03 13.36 -2.84
CA GLU A 9 0.24 12.65 -2.68
C GLU A 9 0.80 12.20 -4.03
N VAL A 10 -0.08 11.76 -4.95
CA VAL A 10 0.31 11.35 -6.30
C VAL A 10 -0.65 11.95 -7.34
N VAL A 11 -0.09 12.53 -8.40
CA VAL A 11 -0.83 12.89 -9.60
C VAL A 11 -0.23 12.15 -10.78
N VAL A 12 -1.06 11.39 -11.48
CA VAL A 12 -0.68 10.63 -12.67
C VAL A 12 -1.31 11.27 -13.90
N ILE A 13 -0.53 11.60 -14.91
CA ILE A 13 -1.00 12.04 -16.23
C ILE A 13 -0.83 10.89 -17.23
N ALA A 14 -1.93 10.25 -17.62
CA ALA A 14 -1.95 9.14 -18.57
C ALA A 14 -2.39 9.61 -19.95
N ASP A 15 -1.74 9.14 -21.01
CA ASP A 15 -2.05 9.50 -22.39
C ASP A 15 -3.29 8.78 -22.97
N ASP A 16 -3.77 7.73 -22.29
CA ASP A 16 -5.01 7.02 -22.60
C ASP A 16 -5.76 6.53 -21.34
N PHE A 17 -7.02 6.12 -21.55
CA PHE A 17 -7.88 5.67 -20.45
C PHE A 17 -7.46 4.33 -19.85
N THR A 18 -6.99 3.38 -20.67
CA THR A 18 -6.55 2.07 -20.18
C THR A 18 -5.32 2.23 -19.28
N GLY A 19 -4.31 2.99 -19.72
CA GLY A 19 -3.13 3.28 -18.90
C GLY A 19 -3.47 4.08 -17.64
N ALA A 20 -4.49 4.95 -17.68
CA ALA A 20 -5.00 5.63 -16.49
C ALA A 20 -5.54 4.63 -15.45
N ASN A 21 -6.37 3.68 -15.88
CA ASN A 21 -6.93 2.66 -14.98
C ASN A 21 -5.85 1.74 -14.43
N ASP A 22 -4.89 1.30 -15.25
CA ASP A 22 -3.78 0.46 -14.78
C ASP A 22 -3.00 1.14 -13.65
N ALA A 23 -2.60 2.41 -13.84
CA ALA A 23 -1.92 3.18 -12.82
C ALA A 23 -2.79 3.40 -11.57
N GLY A 24 -4.10 3.61 -11.77
CA GLY A 24 -5.05 3.78 -10.68
C GLY A 24 -5.21 2.51 -9.82
N VAL A 25 -5.22 1.33 -10.44
CA VAL A 25 -5.27 0.03 -9.74
C VAL A 25 -4.01 -0.17 -8.91
N SER A 26 -2.81 0.09 -9.46
CA SER A 26 -1.54 0.00 -8.72
C SER A 26 -1.60 0.81 -7.42
N LEU A 27 -2.04 2.07 -7.51
CA LEU A 27 -2.15 2.97 -6.36
C LEU A 27 -3.25 2.52 -5.38
N ALA A 28 -4.38 2.03 -5.85
CA ALA A 28 -5.47 1.54 -5.00
C ALA A 28 -5.05 0.29 -4.19
N LEU A 29 -4.25 -0.59 -4.79
CA LEU A 29 -3.69 -1.76 -4.11
C LEU A 29 -2.65 -1.39 -3.03
N SER A 30 -2.02 -0.20 -3.13
CA SER A 30 -1.18 0.35 -2.04
C SER A 30 -1.99 1.00 -0.90
N GLY A 31 -3.32 0.96 -1.01
CA GLY A 31 -4.25 1.46 -0.01
C GLY A 31 -4.56 2.95 -0.09
N LYS A 32 -4.26 3.60 -1.22
CA LYS A 32 -4.67 4.98 -1.49
C LYS A 32 -6.13 5.03 -1.93
N LYS A 33 -6.82 6.12 -1.60
CA LYS A 33 -8.05 6.51 -2.31
C LYS A 33 -7.66 7.07 -3.67
N VAL A 34 -8.17 6.45 -4.74
CA VAL A 34 -7.79 6.80 -6.11
C VAL A 34 -9.01 7.17 -6.94
N SER A 35 -8.89 8.25 -7.70
CA SER A 35 -9.90 8.70 -8.66
C SER A 35 -9.29 8.89 -10.03
N VAL A 36 -10.02 8.52 -11.08
CA VAL A 36 -9.67 8.86 -12.48
C VAL A 36 -10.54 10.03 -12.92
N ALA A 37 -9.93 11.17 -13.19
CA ALA A 37 -10.60 12.36 -13.68
C ALA A 37 -10.54 12.47 -15.21
N PHE A 38 -11.69 12.78 -15.79
CA PHE A 38 -11.80 13.18 -17.20
C PHE A 38 -11.76 14.70 -17.39
N GLN A 39 -11.98 15.46 -16.32
CA GLN A 39 -12.04 16.92 -16.33
C GLN A 39 -11.47 17.47 -15.02
N THR A 40 -10.90 18.68 -15.08
CA THR A 40 -10.35 19.42 -13.94
C THR A 40 -11.05 20.79 -13.82
N PRO A 41 -11.12 21.37 -12.61
CA PRO A 41 -10.58 20.88 -11.34
C PRO A 41 -11.37 19.69 -10.78
N PHE A 42 -10.67 18.70 -10.23
CA PHE A 42 -11.32 17.55 -9.58
C PHE A 42 -11.48 17.81 -8.08
N THR A 43 -12.72 17.75 -7.58
CA THR A 43 -13.06 18.12 -6.19
C THR A 43 -13.38 16.93 -5.28
N GLY A 44 -13.19 15.70 -5.75
CA GLY A 44 -13.39 14.51 -4.93
C GLY A 44 -12.29 14.32 -3.88
N ASP A 45 -12.63 13.71 -2.75
CA ASP A 45 -11.66 13.30 -1.71
C ASP A 45 -10.82 12.13 -2.23
N THR A 46 -9.56 12.38 -2.58
CA THR A 46 -8.66 11.38 -3.19
C THR A 46 -7.21 11.64 -2.78
N ASP A 47 -6.50 10.57 -2.40
CA ASP A 47 -5.06 10.65 -2.06
C ASP A 47 -4.22 10.73 -3.34
N ALA A 48 -4.65 10.00 -4.38
CA ALA A 48 -4.05 10.02 -5.71
C ALA A 48 -5.08 10.36 -6.79
N LEU A 49 -4.71 11.26 -7.71
CA LEU A 49 -5.52 11.58 -8.88
C LEU A 49 -4.84 11.08 -10.15
N VAL A 50 -5.57 10.32 -10.95
CA VAL A 50 -5.16 9.99 -12.31
C VAL A 50 -5.95 10.84 -13.29
N ILE A 51 -5.28 11.54 -14.19
CA ILE A 51 -5.90 12.34 -15.25
C ILE A 51 -5.63 11.64 -16.58
N ASN A 52 -6.69 11.31 -17.29
CA ASN A 52 -6.58 10.84 -18.67
C ASN A 52 -6.54 12.05 -19.62
N SER A 53 -5.38 12.29 -20.23
CA SER A 53 -5.22 13.36 -21.22
C SER A 53 -5.75 12.97 -22.60
N ASP A 54 -6.08 11.71 -22.88
CA ASP A 54 -6.57 11.21 -24.17
C ASP A 54 -5.82 11.87 -25.34
N SER A 55 -4.50 11.67 -25.35
CA SER A 55 -3.55 12.44 -26.17
C SER A 55 -2.61 11.58 -26.99
N ARG A 56 -2.67 10.25 -26.85
CA ARG A 56 -1.77 9.32 -27.56
C ARG A 56 -1.74 9.54 -29.08
N ALA A 57 -2.90 9.71 -29.70
CA ALA A 57 -3.03 9.86 -31.15
C ALA A 57 -3.06 11.32 -31.65
N LEU A 58 -2.87 12.30 -30.75
CA LEU A 58 -2.80 13.72 -31.13
C LEU A 58 -1.43 14.04 -31.73
N ARG A 59 -1.31 15.22 -32.35
CA ARG A 59 0.01 15.76 -32.68
C ARG A 59 0.77 16.12 -31.41
N ALA A 60 2.09 16.00 -31.44
CA ALA A 60 2.97 16.32 -30.31
C ALA A 60 2.69 17.69 -29.69
N SER A 61 2.48 18.74 -30.50
CA SER A 61 2.15 20.09 -30.01
C SER A 61 0.79 20.17 -29.33
N GLU A 62 -0.23 19.50 -29.89
CA GLU A 62 -1.59 19.46 -29.34
C GLU A 62 -1.63 18.67 -28.03
N ALA A 63 -0.88 17.56 -27.95
CA ALA A 63 -0.71 16.77 -26.75
C ALA A 63 -0.07 17.59 -25.61
N ALA A 64 1.04 18.28 -25.91
CA ALA A 64 1.71 19.17 -24.96
C ALA A 64 0.82 20.32 -24.48
N GLU A 65 0.13 21.00 -25.41
CA GLU A 65 -0.80 22.09 -25.08
C GLU A 65 -1.94 21.61 -24.18
N LYS A 66 -2.49 20.41 -24.43
CA LYS A 66 -3.59 19.84 -23.63
C LYS A 66 -3.21 19.68 -22.15
N LEU A 67 -1.95 19.39 -21.85
CA LEU A 67 -1.48 19.22 -20.46
C LEU A 67 -1.49 20.52 -19.65
N THR A 68 -1.43 21.69 -20.30
CA THR A 68 -1.50 23.00 -19.61
C THR A 68 -2.83 23.19 -18.87
N ARG A 69 -3.90 22.51 -19.30
CA ARG A 69 -5.22 22.53 -18.63
C ARG A 69 -5.20 21.89 -17.25
N TYR A 70 -4.16 21.11 -16.96
CA TYR A 70 -4.00 20.39 -15.70
C TYR A 70 -2.95 21.01 -14.79
N ALA A 71 -2.44 22.21 -15.11
CA ALA A 71 -1.33 22.86 -14.39
C ALA A 71 -1.56 22.95 -12.89
N ALA A 72 -2.75 23.37 -12.45
CA ALA A 72 -3.07 23.46 -11.02
C ALA A 72 -2.98 22.11 -10.28
N GLU A 73 -3.34 21.01 -10.95
CA GLU A 73 -3.25 19.67 -10.36
C GLU A 73 -1.80 19.15 -10.37
N ILE A 74 -1.04 19.49 -11.42
CA ILE A 74 0.38 19.18 -11.57
C ILE A 74 1.20 19.88 -10.49
N ASP A 75 0.95 21.16 -10.26
CA ASP A 75 1.68 21.99 -9.28
C ASP A 75 1.41 21.56 -7.84
N ALA A 76 0.24 20.99 -7.57
CA ALA A 76 -0.15 20.52 -6.25
C ALA A 76 0.30 19.09 -5.94
N ALA A 77 0.98 18.41 -6.87
CA ALA A 77 1.39 17.02 -6.72
C ALA A 77 2.65 16.87 -5.87
N THR A 78 2.61 16.02 -4.84
CA THR A 78 3.82 15.59 -4.12
C THR A 78 4.69 14.69 -5.00
N TRP A 79 4.08 13.74 -5.70
CA TRP A 79 4.70 12.91 -6.74
C TRP A 79 3.94 13.08 -8.06
N LEU A 80 4.65 13.53 -9.09
CA LEU A 80 4.12 13.62 -10.45
C LEU A 80 4.60 12.43 -11.27
N VAL A 81 3.65 11.73 -11.89
CA VAL A 81 3.92 10.58 -12.76
C VAL A 81 3.35 10.84 -14.14
N LYS A 82 4.20 10.77 -15.16
CA LYS A 82 3.76 10.66 -16.54
C LYS A 82 3.63 9.18 -16.89
N LYS A 83 2.38 8.70 -16.97
CA LYS A 83 2.06 7.36 -17.44
C LYS A 83 2.10 7.35 -18.97
N ILE A 84 3.02 6.57 -19.51
CA ILE A 84 3.20 6.33 -20.95
C ILE A 84 2.88 4.88 -21.31
N ASP A 85 2.74 4.62 -22.61
CA ASP A 85 2.65 3.28 -23.16
C ASP A 85 3.98 2.52 -22.98
N SER A 86 3.94 1.27 -22.49
CA SER A 86 5.15 0.46 -22.27
C SER A 86 5.90 0.12 -23.55
N THR A 87 5.25 0.31 -24.70
CA THR A 87 5.81 0.12 -26.05
C THR A 87 6.11 1.44 -26.75
N LEU A 88 6.12 2.56 -26.01
CA LEU A 88 6.55 3.89 -26.47
C LEU A 88 5.68 4.55 -27.54
N ARG A 89 4.44 4.09 -27.76
CA ARG A 89 3.51 4.75 -28.68
C ARG A 89 3.12 6.13 -28.16
N GLY A 90 2.80 7.03 -29.10
CA GLY A 90 2.23 8.35 -28.81
C GLY A 90 3.26 9.45 -28.69
N ASN A 91 3.07 10.34 -27.70
CA ASN A 91 3.80 11.61 -27.59
C ASN A 91 4.71 11.73 -26.34
N PRO A 92 5.51 10.70 -25.97
CA PRO A 92 6.25 10.73 -24.71
C PRO A 92 7.25 11.88 -24.62
N GLY A 93 7.92 12.26 -25.71
CA GLY A 93 8.91 13.34 -25.68
C GLY A 93 8.27 14.70 -25.43
N ALA A 94 7.22 15.03 -26.19
CA ALA A 94 6.54 16.33 -26.06
C ALA A 94 5.78 16.46 -24.73
N GLU A 95 5.14 15.40 -24.26
CA GLU A 95 4.39 15.42 -23.01
C GLU A 95 5.31 15.50 -21.79
N VAL A 96 6.46 14.80 -21.80
CA VAL A 96 7.46 14.90 -20.73
C VAL A 96 8.07 16.30 -20.67
N GLU A 97 8.43 16.89 -21.82
CA GLU A 97 8.94 18.26 -21.87
C GLU A 97 7.91 19.27 -21.32
N ALA A 98 6.64 19.12 -21.71
CA ALA A 98 5.56 19.98 -21.21
C ALA A 98 5.40 19.85 -19.69
N LEU A 99 5.43 18.63 -19.15
CA LEU A 99 5.30 18.41 -17.71
C LEU A 99 6.48 18.99 -16.92
N LEU A 100 7.73 18.79 -17.37
CA LEU A 100 8.91 19.41 -16.74
C LEU A 100 8.79 20.94 -16.70
N ARG A 101 8.28 21.54 -17.78
CA ARG A 101 8.07 23.00 -17.85
C ARG A 101 6.98 23.47 -16.88
N ILE A 102 5.86 22.75 -16.79
CA ILE A 102 4.74 23.11 -15.92
C ILE A 102 5.13 22.94 -14.46
N SER A 103 5.64 21.76 -14.07
CA SER A 103 5.96 21.44 -12.68
C SER A 103 7.23 22.11 -12.17
N GLY A 104 8.06 22.66 -13.07
CA GLY A 104 9.36 23.24 -12.74
C GLY A 104 10.42 22.20 -12.32
N GLN A 105 10.14 20.91 -12.47
CA GLN A 105 11.09 19.85 -12.14
C GLN A 105 12.29 19.86 -13.10
N ARG A 106 13.50 19.71 -12.55
CA ARG A 106 14.74 19.78 -13.33
C ARG A 106 14.93 18.59 -14.28
N GLN A 107 14.55 17.40 -13.84
CA GLN A 107 14.86 16.13 -14.52
C GLN A 107 13.67 15.16 -14.49
N ALA A 108 13.61 14.29 -15.49
CA ALA A 108 12.71 13.15 -15.56
C ALA A 108 13.48 11.82 -15.49
N ILE A 109 13.00 10.89 -14.68
CA ILE A 109 13.43 9.49 -14.71
C ILE A 109 12.48 8.72 -15.64
N ILE A 110 13.03 8.08 -16.66
CA ILE A 110 12.28 7.38 -17.71
C ILE A 110 12.55 5.88 -17.64
N ALA A 111 11.55 5.13 -17.17
CA ALA A 111 11.58 3.68 -17.03
C ALA A 111 10.25 3.08 -17.55
N PRO A 112 10.13 2.82 -18.86
CA PRO A 112 8.89 2.33 -19.47
C PRO A 112 8.65 0.83 -19.26
N ALA A 113 9.60 0.10 -18.67
CA ALA A 113 9.53 -1.34 -18.48
C ALA A 113 8.27 -1.78 -17.71
N PHE A 114 7.74 -2.95 -18.08
CA PHE A 114 6.69 -3.65 -17.37
C PHE A 114 6.96 -5.17 -17.45
N PRO A 115 7.83 -5.69 -16.56
CA PRO A 115 8.32 -7.07 -16.63
C PRO A 115 7.22 -8.13 -16.62
N ALA A 116 6.16 -7.95 -15.82
CA ALA A 116 5.02 -8.87 -15.78
C ALA A 116 4.30 -9.01 -17.15
N ALA A 117 4.37 -7.98 -18.00
CA ALA A 117 3.87 -8.02 -19.37
C ALA A 117 4.96 -8.38 -20.40
N GLY A 118 6.17 -8.72 -19.96
CA GLY A 118 7.32 -9.00 -20.82
C GLY A 118 7.92 -7.77 -21.48
N ARG A 119 7.73 -6.56 -20.95
CA ARG A 119 8.37 -5.33 -21.47
C ARG A 119 9.57 -5.00 -20.61
N THR A 120 10.74 -4.87 -21.22
CA THR A 120 11.99 -4.56 -20.52
C THR A 120 12.75 -3.45 -21.25
N THR A 121 13.67 -2.81 -20.55
CA THR A 121 14.62 -1.85 -21.12
C THR A 121 16.04 -2.36 -20.87
N GLN A 122 16.83 -2.49 -21.94
CA GLN A 122 18.21 -2.95 -21.86
C GLN A 122 19.09 -2.08 -22.76
N ASN A 123 20.15 -1.50 -22.21
CA ASN A 123 21.02 -0.54 -22.89
C ASN A 123 20.23 0.60 -23.57
N GLY A 124 19.18 1.08 -22.91
CA GLY A 124 18.26 2.11 -23.43
C GLY A 124 17.34 1.65 -24.56
N VAL A 125 17.31 0.35 -24.89
CA VAL A 125 16.43 -0.25 -25.91
C VAL A 125 15.18 -0.82 -25.24
N CYS A 126 14.00 -0.46 -25.75
CA CYS A 126 12.73 -1.05 -25.35
C CYS A 126 12.52 -2.40 -26.07
N LEU A 127 12.33 -3.44 -25.27
CA LEU A 127 12.14 -4.82 -25.72
C LEU A 127 10.74 -5.30 -25.31
N VAL A 128 10.11 -6.09 -26.19
CA VAL A 128 8.89 -6.85 -25.91
C VAL A 128 9.22 -8.33 -26.05
N LYS A 129 9.15 -9.07 -24.95
CA LYS A 129 9.50 -10.50 -24.85
C LYS A 129 10.90 -10.79 -25.42
N GLY A 130 11.85 -9.89 -25.14
CA GLY A 130 13.24 -9.99 -25.60
C GLY A 130 13.51 -9.50 -27.02
N VAL A 131 12.48 -9.06 -27.76
CA VAL A 131 12.61 -8.56 -29.14
C VAL A 131 12.50 -7.03 -29.15
N PRO A 132 13.35 -6.28 -29.88
CA PRO A 132 13.19 -4.83 -30.03
C PRO A 132 11.78 -4.44 -30.46
N VAL A 133 11.21 -3.41 -29.84
CA VAL A 133 9.81 -3.00 -30.10
C VAL A 133 9.52 -2.71 -31.58
N THR A 134 10.53 -2.27 -32.35
CA THR A 134 10.43 -2.03 -33.80
C THR A 134 10.33 -3.30 -34.65
N GLU A 135 10.61 -4.47 -34.08
CA GLU A 135 10.50 -5.79 -34.72
C GLU A 135 9.22 -6.53 -34.31
N THR A 136 8.26 -5.81 -33.72
CA THR A 136 6.99 -6.34 -33.23
C THR A 136 5.81 -5.66 -33.92
N GLU A 137 4.59 -6.06 -33.60
CA GLU A 137 3.38 -5.45 -34.13
C GLU A 137 3.27 -3.94 -33.85
N PHE A 138 3.89 -3.45 -32.76
CA PHE A 138 3.83 -2.04 -32.34
C PHE A 138 4.53 -1.10 -33.34
N ALA A 139 5.46 -1.60 -34.14
CA ALA A 139 6.09 -0.85 -35.23
C ALA A 139 5.10 -0.51 -36.37
N SER A 140 4.05 -1.33 -36.50
CA SER A 140 3.01 -1.23 -37.52
C SER A 140 1.65 -0.80 -36.94
N ASP A 141 1.63 -0.22 -35.73
CA ASP A 141 0.40 0.27 -35.10
C ASP A 141 -0.34 1.24 -36.06
N PRO A 142 -1.65 1.05 -36.29
CA PRO A 142 -2.39 1.78 -37.32
C PRO A 142 -2.57 3.27 -37.01
N LYS A 143 -2.36 3.70 -35.76
CA LYS A 143 -2.55 5.08 -35.33
C LYS A 143 -1.23 5.75 -34.97
N THR A 144 -0.37 5.05 -34.23
CA THR A 144 0.85 5.60 -33.63
C THR A 144 2.00 4.60 -33.73
N PRO A 145 2.54 4.35 -34.93
CA PRO A 145 3.60 3.38 -35.15
C PRO A 145 4.90 3.81 -34.46
N VAL A 146 5.58 2.84 -33.83
CA VAL A 146 6.86 3.06 -33.14
C VAL A 146 8.01 2.90 -34.12
N ARG A 147 8.83 3.95 -34.31
CA ARG A 147 9.88 3.98 -35.33
C ARG A 147 11.27 3.63 -34.82
N HIS A 148 11.47 3.67 -33.51
CA HIS A 148 12.77 3.43 -32.88
C HIS A 148 12.62 2.53 -31.66
N ALA A 149 13.58 1.62 -31.46
CA ALA A 149 13.65 0.82 -30.25
C ALA A 149 14.46 1.50 -29.14
N HIS A 150 15.44 2.34 -29.50
CA HIS A 150 16.14 3.18 -28.53
C HIS A 150 15.23 4.28 -28.01
N ILE A 151 14.99 4.30 -26.70
CA ILE A 151 14.08 5.26 -26.05
C ILE A 151 14.54 6.70 -26.30
N ALA A 152 15.85 6.96 -26.27
CA ALA A 152 16.42 8.28 -26.55
C ALA A 152 16.02 8.80 -27.95
N ALA A 153 16.01 7.91 -28.96
CA ALA A 153 15.62 8.27 -30.31
C ALA A 153 14.11 8.57 -30.41
N VAL A 154 13.27 7.79 -29.73
CA VAL A 154 11.81 8.08 -29.67
C VAL A 154 11.54 9.45 -29.05
N LEU A 155 12.22 9.79 -27.95
CA LEU A 155 12.06 11.10 -27.30
C LEU A 155 12.56 12.24 -28.21
N ALA A 156 13.71 12.05 -28.86
CA ALA A 156 14.33 13.05 -29.73
C ALA A 156 13.51 13.42 -30.99
N GLU A 157 12.51 12.61 -31.37
CA GLU A 157 11.55 12.98 -32.42
C GLU A 157 10.69 14.19 -32.02
N GLN A 158 10.50 14.41 -30.72
CA GLN A 158 9.48 15.33 -30.19
C GLN A 158 10.03 16.38 -29.23
N THR A 159 11.27 16.23 -28.77
CA THR A 159 11.92 17.16 -27.85
C THR A 159 13.41 17.33 -28.15
N ARG A 160 13.98 18.46 -27.70
CA ARG A 160 15.41 18.79 -27.80
C ARG A 160 16.15 18.64 -26.46
N LEU A 161 15.46 18.22 -25.40
CA LEU A 161 16.07 17.99 -24.09
C LEU A 161 17.15 16.91 -24.21
N ASN A 162 18.27 17.10 -23.49
CA ASN A 162 19.36 16.13 -23.49
C ASN A 162 18.97 14.88 -22.69
N SER A 163 19.30 13.70 -23.23
CA SER A 163 19.01 12.42 -22.60
C SER A 163 20.28 11.64 -22.28
N LEU A 164 20.26 10.88 -21.18
CA LEU A 164 21.33 9.97 -20.77
C LEU A 164 20.71 8.60 -20.43
N ALA A 165 21.21 7.52 -21.01
CA ALA A 165 20.80 6.15 -20.70
C ALA A 165 21.77 5.52 -19.70
N VAL A 166 21.23 4.90 -18.64
CA VAL A 166 22.01 4.33 -17.53
C VAL A 166 21.38 3.04 -16.99
N SER A 167 22.18 2.24 -16.27
CA SER A 167 21.64 1.16 -15.43
C SER A 167 21.10 1.69 -14.10
N PRO A 168 20.29 0.91 -13.35
CA PRO A 168 19.84 1.30 -12.01
C PRO A 168 21.00 1.67 -11.06
N ALA A 169 22.12 0.97 -11.15
CA ALA A 169 23.30 1.24 -10.32
C ALA A 169 23.96 2.60 -10.61
N GLN A 170 23.80 3.13 -11.82
CA GLN A 170 24.36 4.40 -12.27
C GLN A 170 23.39 5.59 -12.08
N LEU A 171 22.13 5.31 -11.74
CA LEU A 171 21.06 6.31 -11.64
C LEU A 171 21.39 7.44 -10.66
N ALA A 172 21.92 7.12 -9.47
CA ALA A 172 22.26 8.13 -8.47
C ALA A 172 23.26 9.18 -9.00
N ALA A 173 24.27 8.74 -9.77
CA ALA A 173 25.23 9.64 -10.39
C ALA A 173 24.61 10.42 -11.57
N ALA A 174 23.76 9.76 -12.36
CA ALA A 174 23.05 10.40 -13.48
C ALA A 174 22.14 11.56 -13.02
N LEU A 175 21.49 11.40 -11.87
CA LEU A 175 20.65 12.44 -11.25
C LEU A 175 21.44 13.65 -10.74
N GLN A 176 22.78 13.57 -10.65
CA GLN A 176 23.64 14.72 -10.37
C GLN A 176 24.19 15.40 -11.64
N SER A 177 23.98 14.81 -12.82
CA SER A 177 24.43 15.37 -14.11
C SER A 177 23.46 16.43 -14.65
N ASP A 178 23.81 17.13 -15.73
CA ASP A 178 22.91 18.09 -16.39
C ASP A 178 21.92 17.45 -17.39
N ALA A 179 21.82 16.12 -17.43
CA ALA A 179 20.87 15.42 -18.29
C ALA A 179 19.44 15.65 -17.83
N GLN A 180 18.58 16.22 -18.68
CA GLN A 180 17.18 16.49 -18.33
C GLN A 180 16.33 15.21 -18.38
N LEU A 181 16.66 14.27 -19.26
CA LEU A 181 15.96 13.00 -19.42
C LEU A 181 16.89 11.82 -19.07
N VAL A 182 16.68 11.19 -17.92
CA VAL A 182 17.48 10.04 -17.47
C VAL A 182 16.72 8.75 -17.77
N ILE A 183 17.13 8.04 -18.82
CA ILE A 183 16.54 6.76 -19.24
C ILE A 183 17.21 5.66 -18.43
N VAL A 184 16.43 4.84 -17.74
CA VAL A 184 16.96 3.80 -16.86
C VAL A 184 16.55 2.43 -17.35
N ASP A 185 17.53 1.54 -17.49
CA ASP A 185 17.30 0.13 -17.79
C ASP A 185 16.51 -0.55 -16.66
N ALA A 186 15.64 -1.48 -17.04
CA ALA A 186 14.87 -2.28 -16.09
C ALA A 186 14.36 -3.56 -16.76
N GLN A 187 14.63 -4.69 -16.12
CA GLN A 187 14.29 -6.05 -16.55
C GLN A 187 13.46 -6.78 -15.50
N SER A 188 13.42 -6.29 -14.26
CA SER A 188 12.67 -6.87 -13.15
C SER A 188 11.97 -5.80 -12.30
N ASP A 189 11.01 -6.24 -11.48
CA ASP A 189 10.34 -5.37 -10.52
C ASP A 189 11.30 -4.85 -9.45
N ASP A 190 12.31 -5.64 -9.07
CA ASP A 190 13.37 -5.21 -8.13
C ASP A 190 14.18 -4.03 -8.68
N GLU A 191 14.47 -4.03 -9.98
CA GLU A 191 15.17 -2.90 -10.62
C GLU A 191 14.28 -1.66 -10.69
N LEU A 192 12.97 -1.82 -10.92
CA LEU A 192 12.00 -0.73 -10.83
C LEU A 192 11.89 -0.17 -9.39
N ASP A 193 11.95 -1.02 -8.38
CA ASP A 193 11.97 -0.62 -6.97
C ASP A 193 13.26 0.14 -6.63
N GLN A 194 14.42 -0.25 -7.17
CA GLN A 194 15.67 0.50 -7.05
C GLN A 194 15.57 1.89 -7.67
N ILE A 195 14.93 2.01 -8.84
CA ILE A 195 14.71 3.28 -9.52
C ILE A 195 13.86 4.23 -8.66
N ILE A 196 12.76 3.72 -8.10
CA ILE A 196 11.91 4.51 -7.21
C ILE A 196 12.65 4.91 -5.93
N ASN A 197 13.43 4.00 -5.33
CA ASN A 197 14.21 4.34 -4.13
C ASN A 197 15.24 5.45 -4.40
N ALA A 198 15.89 5.45 -5.56
CA ALA A 198 16.79 6.53 -5.96
C ALA A 198 16.05 7.86 -6.12
N ALA A 199 14.83 7.85 -6.70
CA ALA A 199 14.01 9.06 -6.82
C ALA A 199 13.62 9.64 -5.44
N PHE A 200 13.33 8.80 -4.45
CA PHE A 200 13.03 9.22 -3.07
C PHE A 200 14.24 9.79 -2.32
N ALA A 201 15.46 9.44 -2.74
CA ALA A 201 16.70 9.95 -2.14
C ALA A 201 17.09 11.34 -2.67
N CYS A 202 16.42 11.85 -3.71
CA CYS A 202 16.68 13.18 -4.25
C CYS A 202 16.10 14.29 -3.37
N ASN A 203 16.84 15.40 -3.24
CA ASN A 203 16.33 16.61 -2.58
C ASN A 203 15.20 17.25 -3.39
N GLU A 204 15.41 17.36 -4.72
CA GLU A 204 14.39 17.78 -5.67
C GLU A 204 13.81 16.53 -6.33
N ARG A 205 12.49 16.32 -6.20
CA ARG A 205 11.85 15.13 -6.75
C ARG A 205 11.84 15.20 -8.28
N PRO A 206 12.34 14.17 -8.98
CA PRO A 206 12.25 14.11 -10.43
C PRO A 206 10.82 13.79 -10.88
N LEU A 207 10.49 14.14 -12.13
CA LEU A 207 9.30 13.63 -12.80
C LEU A 207 9.49 12.13 -13.03
N LEU A 208 8.54 11.30 -12.59
CA LEU A 208 8.56 9.88 -12.88
C LEU A 208 7.86 9.64 -14.22
N VAL A 209 8.51 8.96 -15.16
CA VAL A 209 7.96 8.66 -16.49
C VAL A 209 8.06 7.16 -16.71
N GLY A 210 6.93 6.48 -16.89
CA GLY A 210 6.95 5.04 -17.07
C GLY A 210 5.60 4.46 -17.40
N SER A 211 5.57 3.13 -17.48
CA SER A 211 4.32 2.38 -17.70
C SER A 211 3.76 1.86 -16.37
N ALA A 212 2.99 0.76 -16.41
CA ALA A 212 2.40 0.18 -15.21
C ALA A 212 3.48 -0.31 -14.22
N GLY A 213 4.59 -0.87 -14.71
CA GLY A 213 5.67 -1.37 -13.83
C GLY A 213 6.25 -0.29 -12.91
N LEU A 214 6.47 0.92 -13.41
CA LEU A 214 6.96 2.03 -12.57
C LEU A 214 5.87 2.53 -11.60
N CYS A 215 4.60 2.50 -12.01
CA CYS A 215 3.47 2.83 -11.13
C CYS A 215 3.33 1.80 -10.00
N ASP A 216 3.51 0.52 -10.29
CA ASP A 216 3.52 -0.56 -9.30
C ASP A 216 4.67 -0.39 -8.30
N ALA A 217 5.87 -0.04 -8.77
CA ALA A 217 7.02 0.22 -7.90
C ALA A 217 6.79 1.44 -6.98
N LEU A 218 6.24 2.53 -7.53
CA LEU A 218 5.86 3.70 -6.73
C LEU A 218 4.79 3.34 -5.69
N ALA A 219 3.77 2.59 -6.10
CA ALA A 219 2.70 2.13 -5.23
C ALA A 219 3.23 1.25 -4.10
N ARG A 220 4.11 0.27 -4.38
CA ARG A 220 4.79 -0.53 -3.35
C ARG A 220 5.58 0.34 -2.37
N ARG A 221 6.29 1.37 -2.87
CA ARG A 221 7.09 2.27 -2.03
C ARG A 221 6.25 3.19 -1.14
N LEU A 222 5.07 3.57 -1.61
CA LEU A 222 4.10 4.41 -0.90
C LEU A 222 3.12 3.60 -0.03
N ALA A 223 3.06 2.28 -0.23
CA ALA A 223 2.22 1.39 0.55
C ALA A 223 2.58 1.51 2.02
N ARG A 224 1.56 1.70 2.85
CA ARG A 224 1.71 1.60 4.30
C ARG A 224 1.40 0.16 4.69
N PRO A 225 2.23 -0.49 5.52
CA PRO A 225 1.90 -1.82 5.99
C PRO A 225 0.53 -1.75 6.68
N ARG A 226 -0.35 -2.70 6.34
CA ARG A 226 -1.68 -2.79 6.92
C ARG A 226 -1.65 -3.78 8.08
N GLN A 227 -1.09 -3.36 9.21
CA GLN A 227 -0.94 -4.27 10.35
C GLN A 227 -2.29 -4.58 10.99
N LEU A 228 -2.48 -5.83 11.37
CA LEU A 228 -3.60 -6.27 12.19
C LEU A 228 -3.10 -6.37 13.63
N LEU A 229 -3.87 -5.82 14.58
CA LEU A 229 -3.73 -6.18 15.99
C LEU A 229 -4.81 -7.20 16.34
N ALA A 230 -4.41 -8.45 16.55
CA ALA A 230 -5.28 -9.54 16.95
C ALA A 230 -5.14 -9.80 18.46
N VAL A 231 -6.25 -9.78 19.20
CA VAL A 231 -6.31 -10.00 20.65
C VAL A 231 -7.18 -11.23 20.93
N ILE A 232 -6.54 -12.32 21.36
CA ILE A 232 -7.15 -13.65 21.46
C ILE A 232 -7.05 -14.14 22.91
N GLY A 233 -8.11 -13.96 23.68
CA GLY A 233 -8.19 -14.53 25.05
C GLY A 233 -8.81 -15.91 25.11
N SER A 234 -9.27 -16.46 23.97
CA SER A 234 -9.85 -17.81 23.94
C SER A 234 -8.80 -18.90 24.12
N MET A 235 -9.05 -19.82 25.06
CA MET A 235 -8.26 -21.05 25.26
C MET A 235 -8.76 -22.26 24.46
N SER A 236 -9.66 -22.05 23.50
CA SER A 236 -10.20 -23.16 22.69
C SER A 236 -9.13 -23.77 21.78
N GLU A 237 -9.30 -25.05 21.43
CA GLU A 237 -8.35 -25.75 20.54
C GLU A 237 -8.26 -25.09 19.18
N ILE A 238 -9.39 -24.69 18.61
CA ILE A 238 -9.43 -24.05 17.31
C ILE A 238 -8.72 -22.69 17.30
N ALA A 239 -8.80 -21.92 18.40
CA ALA A 239 -8.06 -20.65 18.51
C ALA A 239 -6.54 -20.89 18.52
N GLN A 240 -6.07 -21.95 19.17
CA GLN A 240 -4.65 -22.31 19.12
C GLN A 240 -4.21 -22.79 17.74
N GLN A 241 -5.03 -23.60 17.06
CA GLN A 241 -4.77 -24.02 15.68
C GLN A 241 -4.67 -22.82 14.73
N GLN A 242 -5.57 -21.83 14.88
CA GLN A 242 -5.54 -20.58 14.12
C GLN A 242 -4.25 -19.77 14.36
N ILE A 243 -3.83 -19.60 15.62
CA ILE A 243 -2.57 -18.92 15.97
C ILE A 243 -1.37 -19.67 15.37
N GLN A 244 -1.34 -21.00 15.54
CA GLN A 244 -0.26 -21.82 15.01
C GLN A 244 -0.18 -21.76 13.49
N ARG A 245 -1.32 -21.71 12.80
CA ARG A 245 -1.40 -21.64 11.34
C ARG A 245 -0.79 -20.35 10.76
N VAL A 246 -0.88 -19.24 11.50
CA VAL A 246 -0.34 -17.93 11.07
C VAL A 246 1.07 -17.65 11.58
N ARG A 247 1.59 -18.42 12.55
CA ARG A 247 2.96 -18.25 13.08
C ARG A 247 4.06 -18.38 12.02
N SER A 248 3.80 -19.09 10.92
CA SER A 248 4.76 -19.25 9.83
C SER A 248 4.76 -18.08 8.83
N GLN A 249 3.90 -17.07 9.02
CA GLN A 249 3.87 -15.90 8.14
C GLN A 249 5.05 -14.98 8.43
N HIS A 250 5.77 -14.54 7.39
CA HIS A 250 7.00 -13.75 7.52
C HIS A 250 6.78 -12.35 8.15
N ASN A 251 5.57 -11.80 8.05
CA ASN A 251 5.23 -10.46 8.53
C ASN A 251 4.34 -10.50 9.79
N LEU A 252 4.59 -11.43 10.71
CA LEU A 252 3.78 -11.62 11.91
C LEU A 252 4.65 -11.79 13.16
N SER A 253 4.22 -11.15 14.24
CA SER A 253 4.77 -11.30 15.58
C SER A 253 3.68 -11.78 16.54
N THR A 254 4.06 -12.66 17.47
CA THR A 254 3.16 -13.15 18.52
C THR A 254 3.61 -12.66 19.89
N VAL A 255 2.69 -12.13 20.69
CA VAL A 255 2.93 -11.73 22.08
C VAL A 255 2.07 -12.62 22.98
N LEU A 256 2.73 -13.52 23.72
CA LEU A 256 2.08 -14.35 24.73
C LEU A 256 1.99 -13.54 26.03
N ILE A 257 0.76 -13.33 26.51
CA ILE A 257 0.49 -12.77 27.83
C ILE A 257 0.46 -13.92 28.83
N ASP A 258 1.44 -13.97 29.73
CA ASP A 258 1.36 -14.86 30.89
C ASP A 258 0.24 -14.37 31.81
N ILE A 259 -0.70 -15.26 32.11
CA ILE A 259 -1.86 -14.94 32.95
C ILE A 259 -1.41 -14.58 34.37
N ASN A 260 -0.27 -15.09 34.84
CA ASN A 260 0.27 -14.74 36.15
C ASN A 260 0.66 -13.26 36.25
N ASP A 261 1.16 -12.68 35.16
CA ASP A 261 1.58 -11.27 35.12
C ASP A 261 0.40 -10.32 35.25
N VAL A 262 -0.80 -10.73 34.82
CA VAL A 262 -2.05 -9.96 34.94
C VAL A 262 -2.35 -9.60 36.41
N PHE A 263 -1.91 -10.45 37.34
CA PHE A 263 -2.11 -10.28 38.79
C PHE A 263 -0.89 -9.71 39.50
N SER A 264 0.06 -9.14 38.76
CA SER A 264 1.29 -8.57 39.32
C SER A 264 1.44 -7.09 38.96
N ASP A 265 2.12 -6.32 39.81
CA ASP A 265 2.48 -4.92 39.51
C ASP A 265 3.56 -4.84 38.42
N ALA A 266 4.26 -5.95 38.17
CA ALA A 266 5.17 -6.13 37.05
C ALA A 266 4.37 -6.41 35.77
N ARG A 267 3.60 -5.43 35.31
CA ARG A 267 3.03 -5.47 33.96
C ARG A 267 4.20 -5.56 32.99
N ALA A 268 4.44 -6.75 32.45
CA ALA A 268 5.55 -6.98 31.54
C ALA A 268 5.48 -5.99 30.37
N GLY A 269 6.60 -5.76 29.69
CA GLY A 269 6.72 -4.84 28.54
C GLY A 269 5.86 -5.19 27.31
N TYR A 270 4.74 -5.89 27.48
CA TYR A 270 3.77 -6.29 26.48
C TYR A 270 3.35 -5.13 25.58
N GLN A 271 3.00 -3.97 26.15
CA GLN A 271 2.66 -2.79 25.37
C GLN A 271 3.81 -2.44 24.40
N GLN A 272 5.04 -2.35 24.91
CA GLN A 272 6.21 -2.01 24.10
C GLN A 272 6.49 -3.06 23.03
N GLN A 273 6.35 -4.35 23.34
CA GLN A 273 6.51 -5.44 22.37
C GLN A 273 5.48 -5.32 21.24
N ILE A 274 4.21 -5.09 21.56
CA ILE A 274 3.14 -4.95 20.58
C ILE A 274 3.38 -3.70 19.70
N VAL A 275 3.68 -2.57 20.33
CA VAL A 275 3.98 -1.32 19.62
C VAL A 275 5.18 -1.49 18.67
N THR A 276 6.23 -2.17 19.12
CA THR A 276 7.44 -2.42 18.33
C THR A 276 7.13 -3.31 17.12
N ALA A 277 6.35 -4.38 17.29
CA ALA A 277 5.92 -5.23 16.19
C ALA A 277 5.10 -4.46 15.14
N LEU A 278 4.10 -3.69 15.59
CA LEU A 278 3.25 -2.90 14.68
C LEU A 278 4.08 -1.82 13.96
N ALA A 279 4.97 -1.12 14.66
CA ALA A 279 5.86 -0.10 14.06
C ALA A 279 6.83 -0.70 13.04
N ALA A 280 7.25 -1.96 13.20
CA ALA A 280 8.07 -2.69 12.24
C ALA A 280 7.29 -3.18 11.01
N GLY A 281 6.00 -2.89 10.89
CA GLY A 281 5.19 -3.30 9.74
C GLY A 281 4.51 -4.67 9.89
N GLN A 282 4.64 -5.32 11.04
CA GLN A 282 4.15 -6.68 11.28
C GLN A 282 2.73 -6.71 11.83
N HIS A 283 1.95 -7.72 11.46
CA HIS A 283 0.77 -8.09 12.23
C HIS A 283 1.20 -8.53 13.64
N CYS A 284 0.39 -8.21 14.66
CA CYS A 284 0.66 -8.60 16.03
C CYS A 284 -0.50 -9.44 16.58
N VAL A 285 -0.21 -10.68 16.97
CA VAL A 285 -1.16 -11.59 17.61
C VAL A 285 -0.86 -11.69 19.10
N VAL A 286 -1.69 -11.04 19.91
CA VAL A 286 -1.69 -11.11 21.37
C VAL A 286 -2.56 -12.28 21.80
N HIS A 287 -2.02 -13.20 22.59
CA HIS A 287 -2.77 -14.36 23.09
C HIS A 287 -2.41 -14.72 24.54
N THR A 288 -3.34 -15.31 25.28
CA THR A 288 -3.13 -15.71 26.69
C THR A 288 -2.86 -17.21 26.88
N CYS A 289 -3.02 -18.01 25.83
CA CYS A 289 -2.90 -19.45 25.89
C CYS A 289 -1.63 -19.90 25.17
N ALA A 290 -0.66 -20.43 25.92
CA ALA A 290 0.61 -20.90 25.37
C ALA A 290 0.46 -22.23 24.62
N ASP A 291 -0.30 -23.16 25.20
CA ASP A 291 -0.51 -24.52 24.71
C ASP A 291 -1.84 -25.11 25.23
N THR A 292 -2.10 -26.37 24.89
CA THR A 292 -3.29 -27.10 25.35
C THR A 292 -3.27 -27.43 26.84
N GLN A 293 -2.11 -27.37 27.51
CA GLN A 293 -1.98 -27.66 28.95
C GLN A 293 -2.40 -26.48 29.81
N ALA A 294 -2.20 -25.24 29.34
CA ALA A 294 -2.58 -24.02 30.06
C ALA A 294 -4.05 -24.02 30.54
N ARG A 295 -4.98 -24.55 29.74
CA ARG A 295 -6.41 -24.63 30.10
C ARG A 295 -6.68 -25.57 31.29
N HIS A 296 -5.82 -26.56 31.50
CA HIS A 296 -5.95 -27.53 32.60
C HIS A 296 -5.38 -26.97 33.92
N GLN A 297 -4.68 -25.84 33.87
CA GLN A 297 -4.11 -25.17 35.04
C GLN A 297 -5.06 -24.11 35.65
N ILE A 298 -6.21 -23.86 35.03
CA ILE A 298 -7.16 -22.81 35.45
C ILE A 298 -7.71 -23.06 36.85
N ASP A 299 -8.02 -24.30 37.21
CA ASP A 299 -8.56 -24.60 38.55
C ASP A 299 -7.51 -24.35 39.64
N THR A 300 -6.26 -24.74 39.37
CA THR A 300 -5.12 -24.45 40.26
C THR A 300 -4.91 -22.94 40.42
N LEU A 301 -4.98 -22.18 39.32
CA LEU A 301 -4.81 -20.72 39.36
C LEU A 301 -5.95 -20.03 40.13
N CYS A 302 -7.20 -20.46 39.91
CA CYS A 302 -8.36 -19.99 40.68
C CYS A 302 -8.15 -20.21 42.19
N GLN A 303 -7.68 -21.39 42.60
CA GLN A 303 -7.39 -21.71 43.99
C GLN A 303 -6.28 -20.82 44.57
N GLN A 304 -5.16 -20.69 43.85
CA GLN A 304 -4.01 -19.87 44.29
C GLN A 304 -4.36 -18.39 44.47
N ARG A 305 -5.26 -17.87 43.64
CA ARG A 305 -5.67 -16.46 43.65
C ARG A 305 -6.95 -16.21 44.45
N ALA A 306 -7.58 -17.26 45.00
CA ALA A 306 -8.88 -17.19 45.66
C ALA A 306 -9.97 -16.52 44.79
N LEU A 307 -10.00 -16.83 43.49
CA LEU A 307 -10.96 -16.29 42.51
C LEU A 307 -11.88 -17.39 41.97
N SER A 308 -13.09 -17.00 41.58
CA SER A 308 -13.95 -17.85 40.74
C SER A 308 -13.43 -17.88 39.30
N ARG A 309 -13.81 -18.89 38.51
CA ARG A 309 -13.46 -18.95 37.07
C ARG A 309 -13.98 -17.73 36.30
N ALA A 310 -15.16 -17.22 36.66
CA ALA A 310 -15.74 -16.02 36.07
C ALA A 310 -14.90 -14.78 36.39
N ALA A 311 -14.57 -14.56 37.67
CA ALA A 311 -13.76 -13.42 38.10
C ALA A 311 -12.34 -13.46 37.48
N LEU A 312 -11.76 -14.66 37.33
CA LEU A 312 -10.49 -14.84 36.63
C LEU A 312 -10.60 -14.40 35.16
N GLY A 313 -11.63 -14.87 34.44
CA GLY A 313 -11.87 -14.52 33.04
C GLY A 313 -12.16 -13.02 32.83
N GLU A 314 -12.93 -12.41 33.72
CA GLU A 314 -13.20 -10.97 33.75
C GLU A 314 -11.91 -10.17 33.95
N THR A 315 -11.07 -10.58 34.90
CA THR A 315 -9.79 -9.90 35.17
C THR A 315 -8.85 -9.96 33.96
N ILE A 316 -8.72 -11.13 33.32
CA ILE A 316 -7.91 -11.31 32.12
C ILE A 316 -8.46 -10.46 30.97
N SER A 317 -9.78 -10.48 30.75
CA SER A 317 -10.42 -9.73 29.66
C SER A 317 -10.27 -8.22 29.87
N ALA A 318 -10.46 -7.73 31.10
CA ALA A 318 -10.25 -6.32 31.45
C ALA A 318 -8.80 -5.88 31.22
N PHE A 319 -7.82 -6.71 31.60
CA PHE A 319 -6.42 -6.45 31.32
C PHE A 319 -6.13 -6.35 29.81
N LEU A 320 -6.63 -7.31 29.02
CA LEU A 320 -6.48 -7.29 27.55
C LEU A 320 -7.15 -6.05 26.92
N GLY A 321 -8.32 -5.65 27.43
CA GLY A 321 -9.01 -4.44 27.01
C GLY A 321 -8.18 -3.19 27.24
N GLU A 322 -7.65 -3.03 28.46
CA GLU A 322 -6.81 -1.88 28.82
C GLU A 322 -5.47 -1.87 28.07
N LEU A 323 -4.81 -3.03 27.92
CA LEU A 323 -3.60 -3.16 27.12
C LEU A 323 -3.86 -2.76 25.65
N THR A 324 -4.99 -3.19 25.09
CA THR A 324 -5.40 -2.79 23.72
C THR A 324 -5.57 -1.29 23.62
N ARG A 325 -6.26 -0.66 24.58
CA ARG A 325 -6.44 0.80 24.64
C ARG A 325 -5.09 1.53 24.64
N GLN A 326 -4.16 1.12 25.49
CA GLN A 326 -2.81 1.71 25.61
C GLN A 326 -1.98 1.56 24.34
N VAL A 327 -2.05 0.41 23.67
CA VAL A 327 -1.38 0.19 22.38
C VAL A 327 -1.93 1.14 21.32
N LEU A 328 -3.26 1.29 21.23
CA LEU A 328 -3.92 2.15 20.25
C LEU A 328 -3.75 3.65 20.51
N GLU A 329 -3.33 4.05 21.72
CA GLU A 329 -2.91 5.43 21.98
C GLU A 329 -1.57 5.78 21.33
N ASN A 330 -0.73 4.77 21.06
CA ASN A 330 0.64 4.94 20.55
C ASN A 330 0.81 4.42 19.12
N THR A 331 -0.20 3.75 18.57
CA THR A 331 -0.15 3.12 17.24
C THR A 331 -1.48 3.27 16.52
N SER A 332 -1.48 3.02 15.21
CA SER A 332 -2.69 3.01 14.39
C SER A 332 -2.64 1.81 13.44
N PRO A 333 -2.88 0.58 13.94
CA PRO A 333 -2.99 -0.58 13.07
C PRO A 333 -4.11 -0.36 12.04
N ALA A 334 -4.09 -1.10 10.94
CA ALA A 334 -5.13 -1.03 9.92
C ALA A 334 -6.46 -1.62 10.41
N ALA A 335 -6.44 -2.56 11.37
CA ALA A 335 -7.64 -3.13 11.95
C ALA A 335 -7.40 -3.79 13.32
N LEU A 336 -8.51 -4.03 14.03
CA LEU A 336 -8.55 -4.85 15.23
C LEU A 336 -9.26 -6.17 14.95
N TYR A 337 -8.67 -7.28 15.39
CA TYR A 337 -9.35 -8.57 15.49
C TYR A 337 -9.42 -8.98 16.95
N VAL A 338 -10.61 -9.31 17.45
CA VAL A 338 -10.80 -9.71 18.85
C VAL A 338 -11.52 -11.04 18.92
N SER A 339 -10.94 -12.01 19.62
CA SER A 339 -11.48 -13.38 19.71
C SER A 339 -11.73 -13.81 21.15
N GLY A 340 -12.96 -14.25 21.38
CA GLY A 340 -13.57 -14.42 22.71
C GLY A 340 -14.60 -13.33 22.96
N GLY A 341 -15.82 -13.72 23.35
CA GLY A 341 -16.91 -12.77 23.59
C GLY A 341 -16.57 -11.77 24.70
N ASP A 342 -16.02 -12.28 25.80
CA ASP A 342 -15.65 -11.47 26.96
C ASP A 342 -14.53 -10.48 26.62
N VAL A 343 -13.55 -10.90 25.81
CA VAL A 343 -12.45 -10.03 25.35
C VAL A 343 -12.98 -8.97 24.40
N ALA A 344 -13.86 -9.32 23.46
CA ALA A 344 -14.47 -8.35 22.55
C ALA A 344 -15.23 -7.26 23.31
N MET A 345 -15.99 -7.64 24.34
CA MET A 345 -16.70 -6.69 25.20
C MET A 345 -15.74 -5.87 26.08
N ALA A 346 -14.70 -6.46 26.63
CA ALA A 346 -13.72 -5.75 27.45
C ALA A 346 -12.92 -4.73 26.62
N VAL A 347 -12.53 -5.08 25.39
CA VAL A 347 -11.89 -4.14 24.45
C VAL A 347 -12.86 -3.02 24.06
N ALA A 348 -14.11 -3.35 23.72
CA ALA A 348 -15.13 -2.34 23.42
C ALA A 348 -15.33 -1.37 24.58
N SER A 349 -15.43 -1.90 25.82
CA SER A 349 -15.57 -1.10 27.04
C SER A 349 -14.36 -0.20 27.29
N ALA A 350 -13.13 -0.74 27.18
CA ALA A 350 -11.90 0.04 27.39
C ALA A 350 -11.75 1.18 26.37
N LEU A 351 -12.27 0.99 25.15
CA LEU A 351 -12.31 2.02 24.12
C LEU A 351 -13.50 2.99 24.25
N ASN A 352 -14.38 2.78 25.23
CA ASN A 352 -15.64 3.50 25.41
C ASN A 352 -16.59 3.40 24.19
N ALA A 353 -16.59 2.24 23.51
CA ALA A 353 -17.50 1.99 22.40
C ALA A 353 -18.95 1.81 22.89
N GLN A 354 -19.88 2.46 22.21
CA GLN A 354 -21.32 2.45 22.49
C GLN A 354 -22.09 1.43 21.64
N GLY A 355 -21.46 0.89 20.60
CA GLY A 355 -22.09 -0.07 19.70
C GLY A 355 -21.14 -0.56 18.61
N PHE A 356 -21.67 -1.40 17.73
CA PHE A 356 -20.92 -2.00 16.61
C PHE A 356 -21.75 -1.97 15.33
N ALA A 357 -21.30 -1.20 14.34
CA ALA A 357 -21.92 -1.14 13.02
C ALA A 357 -21.36 -2.23 12.12
N ILE A 358 -22.16 -3.27 11.87
CA ILE A 358 -21.78 -4.42 11.04
C ILE A 358 -21.75 -4.00 9.57
N ARG A 359 -20.67 -4.39 8.87
CA ARG A 359 -20.49 -4.16 7.43
C ARG A 359 -20.53 -5.45 6.62
N GLY A 360 -20.18 -6.57 7.24
CA GLY A 360 -20.22 -7.87 6.59
C GLY A 360 -19.57 -8.94 7.45
N GLN A 361 -19.05 -9.96 6.78
CA GLN A 361 -18.45 -11.12 7.40
C GLN A 361 -17.23 -11.60 6.60
N VAL A 362 -16.21 -12.07 7.31
CA VAL A 362 -15.01 -12.75 6.78
C VAL A 362 -15.02 -14.20 7.28
N ALA A 363 -14.44 -15.11 6.50
CA ALA A 363 -14.25 -16.52 6.87
C ALA A 363 -15.53 -17.22 7.39
N GLN A 364 -16.70 -16.79 6.90
CA GLN A 364 -18.05 -17.29 7.25
C GLN A 364 -18.44 -17.23 8.75
N CYS A 365 -17.56 -16.76 9.63
CA CYS A 365 -17.77 -16.77 11.08
C CYS A 365 -17.21 -15.55 11.81
N VAL A 366 -16.62 -14.59 11.09
CA VAL A 366 -16.02 -13.38 11.66
C VAL A 366 -16.77 -12.15 11.15
N PRO A 367 -17.79 -11.64 11.88
CA PRO A 367 -18.37 -10.34 11.58
C PRO A 367 -17.31 -9.24 11.61
N PHE A 368 -17.38 -8.32 10.65
CA PHE A 368 -16.55 -7.12 10.65
C PHE A 368 -17.39 -5.86 10.49
N GLY A 369 -16.88 -4.77 11.04
CA GLY A 369 -17.61 -3.51 11.17
C GLY A 369 -16.74 -2.42 11.78
N ARG A 370 -17.38 -1.45 12.42
CA ARG A 370 -16.71 -0.39 13.18
C ARG A 370 -17.35 -0.23 14.55
N PHE A 371 -16.55 0.04 15.57
CA PHE A 371 -17.09 0.50 16.85
C PHE A 371 -17.70 1.91 16.69
N LEU A 372 -18.74 2.18 17.48
CA LEU A 372 -19.47 3.44 17.49
C LEU A 372 -19.18 4.20 18.80
N GLY A 373 -19.15 5.53 18.76
CA GLY A 373 -19.04 6.35 19.97
C GLY A 373 -17.67 6.33 20.67
N CYS A 374 -16.65 5.74 20.05
CA CYS A 374 -15.28 5.70 20.57
C CYS A 374 -14.29 6.48 19.70
N ARG A 375 -13.07 6.71 20.20
CA ARG A 375 -11.98 7.35 19.45
C ARG A 375 -11.47 6.49 18.29
N TRP A 376 -11.48 5.17 18.44
CA TRP A 376 -11.09 4.24 17.38
C TRP A 376 -12.11 4.30 16.23
N GLN A 377 -11.64 4.64 15.03
CA GLN A 377 -12.47 4.72 13.82
C GLN A 377 -12.19 3.58 12.82
N GLY A 378 -11.20 2.75 13.13
CA GLY A 378 -10.77 1.69 12.24
C GLY A 378 -11.73 0.50 12.22
N PRO A 379 -11.51 -0.43 11.28
CA PRO A 379 -12.22 -1.70 11.18
C PRO A 379 -12.00 -2.55 12.43
N VAL A 380 -13.06 -3.25 12.85
CA VAL A 380 -13.02 -4.21 13.94
C VAL A 380 -13.70 -5.51 13.50
N MET A 381 -13.03 -6.62 13.79
CA MET A 381 -13.49 -7.98 13.57
C MET A 381 -13.63 -8.70 14.90
N THR A 382 -14.72 -9.43 15.08
CA THR A 382 -14.95 -10.20 16.30
C THR A 382 -15.20 -11.66 15.97
N LYS A 383 -14.65 -12.58 16.76
CA LYS A 383 -14.92 -14.02 16.62
C LYS A 383 -15.26 -14.65 17.96
N ALA A 384 -16.29 -15.50 17.99
CA ALA A 384 -16.52 -16.37 19.13
C ALA A 384 -15.36 -17.37 19.27
N GLY A 385 -14.93 -17.65 20.51
CA GLY A 385 -13.69 -18.38 20.79
C GLY A 385 -13.57 -19.71 20.04
N GLY A 386 -14.61 -20.55 20.12
CA GLY A 386 -14.65 -21.89 19.53
C GLY A 386 -15.09 -21.98 18.06
N PHE A 387 -15.22 -20.85 17.34
CA PHE A 387 -15.72 -20.85 15.96
C PHE A 387 -14.60 -20.79 14.92
N GLY A 388 -14.94 -21.21 13.71
CA GLY A 388 -14.08 -21.15 12.52
C GLY A 388 -13.27 -22.42 12.28
N THR A 389 -12.36 -22.32 11.34
CA THR A 389 -11.39 -23.33 10.92
C THR A 389 -9.97 -22.88 11.32
N GLU A 390 -8.97 -23.75 11.15
CA GLU A 390 -7.56 -23.37 11.32
C GLU A 390 -7.11 -22.22 10.38
N SER A 391 -7.77 -22.05 9.23
CA SER A 391 -7.47 -20.99 8.26
C SER A 391 -8.12 -19.64 8.58
N THR A 392 -9.07 -19.58 9.51
CA THR A 392 -9.89 -18.37 9.74
C THR A 392 -9.06 -17.12 10.02
N LEU A 393 -8.02 -17.21 10.86
CA LEU A 393 -7.17 -16.05 11.14
C LEU A 393 -6.31 -15.66 9.94
N LEU A 394 -5.87 -16.63 9.12
CA LEU A 394 -5.15 -16.36 7.87
C LEU A 394 -6.04 -15.64 6.85
N GLU A 395 -7.29 -16.05 6.72
CA GLU A 395 -8.28 -15.38 5.86
C GLU A 395 -8.56 -13.94 6.32
N VAL A 396 -8.52 -13.67 7.63
CA VAL A 396 -8.62 -12.32 8.18
C VAL A 396 -7.38 -11.49 7.82
N LEU A 397 -6.17 -12.06 7.89
CA LEU A 397 -4.94 -11.36 7.49
C LEU A 397 -4.99 -10.96 6.01
N HIS A 398 -5.30 -11.90 5.11
CA HIS A 398 -5.44 -11.61 3.68
C HIS A 398 -6.53 -10.57 3.41
N PHE A 399 -7.65 -10.61 4.14
CA PHE A 399 -8.70 -9.61 3.99
C PHE A 399 -8.19 -8.19 4.30
N ILE A 400 -7.36 -8.04 5.33
CA ILE A 400 -6.73 -6.76 5.68
C ILE A 400 -5.72 -6.31 4.62
N GLU A 401 -4.91 -7.21 4.12
CA GLU A 401 -3.89 -6.91 3.12
C GLU A 401 -4.53 -6.51 1.78
N GLU A 402 -5.55 -7.25 1.33
CA GLU A 402 -6.07 -7.16 -0.04
C GLU A 402 -7.34 -6.31 -0.20
N LYS A 403 -8.26 -6.31 0.78
CA LYS A 403 -9.65 -5.86 0.56
C LYS A 403 -10.07 -4.63 1.35
N MET A 404 -9.28 -4.21 2.33
CA MET A 404 -9.57 -3.03 3.14
C MET A 404 -9.08 -1.74 2.48
N SER A 405 -9.41 -1.53 1.21
CA SER A 405 -9.30 -0.21 0.57
C SER A 405 -10.64 0.51 0.76
N ASP A 406 -10.60 1.62 1.52
CA ASP A 406 -11.77 2.44 1.90
C ASP A 406 -12.53 3.00 0.68
#